data_AF-A0A662P9E1-F1
#
_entry.id   AF-A0A662P9E1-F1
#
_cell.length_a   1.000
_cell.length_b   1.000
_cell.length_c   1.000
_cell.angle_alpha   90.00
_cell.angle_beta   90.00
_cell.angle_gamma   90.00
#
_symmetry.space_group_name_H-M   'P 1'
#
loop_
_entity.id
_entity.type
_entity.pdbx_description
1 polymer ?
#
loop_
_entity_poly.entity_id
_entity_poly.type
_entity_poly.pdbx_seq_one_letter_code
_entity_poly.pdbx_strand_id
1 'polypeptide(L)' 'MDKSKSYNSNVDYEVIYRNVKYPRLEFKTGELILILPKNYQNHEDIKEKHKKWI' A
#
# COMPACT_ATOMS: atom_id res chain seq x y z
N MET A 1 -7.91 -26.95 -15.99
CA MET A 1 -7.16 -25.96 -16.79
C MET A 1 -7.66 -24.58 -16.43
N ASP A 2 -7.00 -24.00 -15.44
CA ASP A 2 -7.21 -22.69 -14.86
C ASP A 2 -7.27 -21.57 -15.88
N LYS A 3 -8.28 -20.70 -15.75
CA LYS A 3 -8.25 -19.33 -16.28
C LYS A 3 -8.28 -18.38 -15.09
N SER A 4 -7.13 -18.21 -14.45
CA SER A 4 -6.87 -17.12 -13.53
C SER A 4 -7.03 -15.80 -14.30
N LYS A 5 -8.17 -15.14 -14.12
CA LYS A 5 -8.44 -13.78 -14.61
C LYS A 5 -7.39 -12.85 -13.99
N SER A 6 -6.47 -12.35 -14.79
CA SER A 6 -5.57 -11.27 -14.41
C SER A 6 -6.39 -9.98 -14.34
N TYR A 7 -6.74 -9.56 -13.13
CA TYR A 7 -7.24 -8.22 -12.88
C TYR A 7 -6.03 -7.28 -12.94
N ASN A 8 -6.11 -6.25 -13.78
CA ASN A 8 -5.11 -5.21 -13.83
C ASN A 8 -5.20 -4.40 -12.51
N SER A 9 -4.49 -4.87 -11.48
CA SER A 9 -4.61 -4.42 -10.08
C SER A 9 -4.00 -3.04 -9.83
N ASN A 10 -4.64 -1.97 -10.32
CA ASN A 10 -4.47 -0.66 -9.68
C ASN A 10 -5.42 -0.61 -8.49
N VAL A 11 -5.04 -1.21 -7.37
CA VAL A 11 -5.79 -1.03 -6.12
C VAL A 11 -5.45 0.36 -5.60
N ASP A 12 -6.48 1.22 -5.52
CA ASP A 12 -6.36 2.52 -4.89
C ASP A 12 -6.09 2.37 -3.39
N TYR A 13 -5.13 3.15 -2.88
CA TYR A 13 -4.85 3.24 -1.46
C TYR A 13 -4.56 4.68 -1.06
N GLU A 14 -4.95 5.02 0.16
CA GLU A 14 -4.65 6.32 0.76
C GLU A 14 -3.29 6.27 1.47
N VAL A 15 -2.49 7.33 1.35
CA VAL A 15 -1.22 7.44 2.09
C VAL A 15 -1.37 8.47 3.21
N ILE A 16 -1.18 8.05 4.45
CA ILE A 16 -1.25 8.94 5.62
C ILE A 16 0.04 8.90 6.43
N TYR A 17 0.45 10.06 6.96
CA TYR A 17 1.64 10.18 7.80
C TYR A 17 1.25 10.25 9.28
N ARG A 18 1.74 9.31 10.08
CA ARG A 18 1.47 9.24 11.53
C ARG A 18 2.77 9.11 12.33
N ASN A 19 2.66 9.36 13.64
CA ASN A 19 3.77 9.11 14.57
C ASN A 19 3.89 7.61 14.86
N VAL A 20 4.37 6.85 13.88
CA VAL A 20 4.58 5.39 13.96
C VAL A 20 6.06 5.08 13.72
N LYS A 21 6.56 4.01 14.35
CA LYS A 21 7.96 3.59 14.20
C LYS A 21 8.24 2.93 12.84
N TYR A 22 7.25 2.25 12.26
CA TYR A 22 7.40 1.48 11.02
C TYR A 22 6.20 1.71 10.09
N PRO A 23 6.40 1.67 8.76
CA PRO A 23 5.31 1.67 7.78
C PRO A 23 4.33 0.52 8.01
N ARG A 24 3.04 0.75 7.73
CA ARG A 24 1.98 -0.27 7.85
C ARG A 24 1.00 -0.17 6.70
N LEU A 25 0.45 -1.31 6.32
CA LEU A 25 -0.69 -1.39 5.42
C LEU A 25 -1.90 -1.85 6.24
N GLU A 26 -2.95 -1.05 6.28
CA GLU A 26 -4.20 -1.37 6.97
C GLU A 26 -5.33 -1.43 5.95
N PHE A 27 -6.14 -2.49 6.03
CA PHE A 27 -7.38 -2.57 5.25
C PHE A 27 -8.54 -2.33 6.21
N LYS A 28 -9.25 -1.21 6.02
CA LYS A 28 -10.33 -0.81 6.91
C LYS A 28 -11.55 -0.43 6.09
N THR A 29 -12.67 -1.11 6.33
CA THR A 29 -13.98 -0.78 5.72
C THR A 29 -13.96 -0.75 4.18
N GLY A 30 -13.15 -1.60 3.55
CA GLY A 30 -13.03 -1.63 2.08
C GLY A 30 -11.96 -0.70 1.52
N GLU A 31 -11.32 0.12 2.35
CA GLU A 31 -10.27 1.04 1.95
C GLU A 31 -8.90 0.51 2.38
N LEU A 32 -7.93 0.60 1.47
CA LEU A 32 -6.54 0.27 1.73
C LEU A 32 -5.79 1.54 2.14
N ILE A 33 -5.13 1.52 3.28
CA ILE A 33 -4.43 2.68 3.84
C ILE A 33 -2.97 2.31 4.12
N LEU A 34 -2.07 3.07 3.51
CA LEU A 34 -0.64 3.02 3.76
C LEU A 34 -0.27 4.09 4.79
N ILE A 35 0.14 3.65 5.97
CA ILE A 35 0.54 4.53 7.07
C ILE A 35 2.06 4.62 7.11
N LEU A 36 2.60 5.82 6.95
CA LEU A 36 4.03 6.10 6.98
C LEU A 36 4.45 6.88 8.24
N PRO A 37 5.66 6.65 8.77
CA PRO A 37 6.25 7.55 9.76
C PRO A 37 6.39 8.98 9.20
N LYS A 38 6.20 10.00 10.05
CA LYS A 38 6.37 11.41 9.64
C LYS A 38 7.75 11.76 9.05
N ASN A 39 8.79 11.04 9.45
CA ASN A 39 10.17 11.27 9.00
C ASN A 39 10.56 10.35 7.82
N TYR A 40 9.60 9.69 7.19
CA TYR A 40 9.85 8.75 6.10
C TYR A 40 9.97 9.49 4.77
N GLN A 41 11.21 9.75 4.32
CA GLN A 41 11.49 10.59 3.15
C GLN A 41 11.34 9.86 1.81
N ASN A 42 11.54 8.54 1.75
CA ASN A 42 11.48 7.75 0.52
C ASN A 42 10.12 7.05 0.34
N HIS A 43 9.06 7.83 0.18
CA HIS A 43 7.73 7.28 -0.09
C HIS A 43 7.63 6.58 -1.46
N GLU A 44 8.50 6.93 -2.42
CA GLU A 44 8.51 6.39 -3.78
C GLU A 44 8.95 4.91 -3.82
N ASP A 45 9.92 4.53 -3.00
CA ASP A 45 10.42 3.16 -2.85
C ASP A 45 9.32 2.19 -2.36
N ILE A 46 8.43 2.69 -1.49
CA ILE A 46 7.30 1.92 -0.98
C ILE A 46 6.28 1.68 -2.09
N LYS A 47 6.01 2.65 -2.95
CA LYS A 47 5.10 2.44 -4.10
C LYS A 47 5.59 1.31 -5.01
N GLU A 48 6.90 1.27 -5.28
CA GLU A 48 7.49 0.23 -6.11
C GLU A 48 7.51 -1.14 -5.41
N LYS A 49 7.86 -1.18 -4.13
CA LYS A 49 7.92 -2.42 -3.35
C LYS A 49 6.55 -3.06 -3.13
N HIS A 50 5.52 -2.24 -2.96
CA HIS A 50 4.16 -2.70 -2.69
C HIS A 50 3.33 -2.95 -3.95
N LYS A 51 3.76 -2.52 -5.15
CA LYS A 51 3.16 -2.88 -6.45
C LYS A 51 3.05 -4.38 -6.71
N LYS A 52 3.88 -5.21 -6.05
CA LYS A 52 3.85 -6.68 -6.16
C LYS A 52 2.94 -7.36 -5.13
N TRP A 53 2.62 -6.66 -4.05
CA TRP A 53 1.81 -7.18 -2.94
C TRP A 53 0.34 -6.81 -3.07
N ILE A 54 0.09 -5.69 -3.74
CA ILE A 54 -1.20 -5.15 -4.13
C ILE A 54 -1.57 -5.71 -5.50
#